data_AF-A0A522C9J2-F1
#
_entry.id   AF-A0A522C9J2-F1
#
_cell.length_a   1.000
_cell.length_b   1.000
_cell.length_c   1.000
_cell.angle_alpha   90.00
_cell.angle_beta   90.00
_cell.angle_gamma   90.00
#
_symmetry.space_group_name_H-M   'P 1'
#
loop_
_entity.id
_entity.type
_entity.pdbx_description
1 polymer ?
#
loop_
_entity_poly.entity_id
_entity_poly.type
_entity_poly.pdbx_seq_one_letter_code
_entity_poly.pdbx_strand_id
1 'polypeptide(L)'
;MPPQGVTVGASRAGHFGNAVPARGQTEHRRIAVTAALHGLRERLRSGFWAVPSVCVALSIALALALVEADRRLNGSLSVTFGAGPDGAREVLGAITTAMITFTGLVFSITVVVLQLTSSQFSPRVLRTFLRDRQTQWALGVFTATFVYSLLVLRTVRTGDDGQQQFVPGLATNVAVGLLLLSVGLFVSYIHHISTAIQVSSIIDAIGLESRQALDRRYPASRS
;
A
#
# COMPACT_ATOMS: atom_id res chain seq x y z
N MET A 1 -90.09 -8.96 -16.16
CA MET A 1 -89.84 -9.56 -17.49
C MET A 1 -88.37 -9.30 -17.84
N PRO A 2 -87.51 -10.33 -17.91
CA PRO A 2 -86.06 -10.24 -18.21
C PRO A 2 -85.80 -10.31 -19.74
N PRO A 3 -84.56 -10.10 -20.26
CA PRO A 3 -83.57 -11.20 -20.45
C PRO A 3 -82.07 -10.76 -20.34
N GLN A 4 -81.17 -11.55 -19.72
CA GLN A 4 -80.26 -12.62 -20.24
C GLN A 4 -78.85 -12.20 -20.73
N GLY A 5 -77.84 -12.98 -20.32
CA GLY A 5 -76.47 -13.05 -20.88
C GLY A 5 -75.37 -13.04 -19.79
N VAL A 6 -75.14 -14.10 -19.01
CA VAL A 6 -74.22 -15.24 -19.26
C VAL A 6 -72.85 -14.84 -19.86
N THR A 7 -71.75 -15.02 -19.10
CA THR A 7 -70.71 -16.04 -19.36
C THR A 7 -69.69 -16.12 -18.22
N VAL A 8 -69.43 -17.36 -17.82
CA VAL A 8 -68.41 -17.83 -16.88
C VAL A 8 -67.07 -17.95 -17.62
N GLY A 9 -65.96 -17.57 -16.99
CA GLY A 9 -64.62 -17.63 -17.58
C GLY A 9 -63.49 -17.73 -16.54
N ALA A 10 -63.39 -18.91 -15.93
CA ALA A 10 -62.20 -19.60 -15.41
C ALA A 10 -60.96 -18.80 -14.92
N SER A 11 -60.72 -18.98 -13.61
CA SER A 11 -59.43 -18.94 -12.94
C SER A 11 -58.37 -19.84 -13.61
N ARG A 12 -57.21 -19.28 -14.02
CA ARG A 12 -55.90 -19.92 -13.87
C ARG A 12 -54.70 -19.00 -14.22
N ALA A 13 -53.72 -19.08 -13.34
CA ALA A 13 -52.27 -19.03 -13.58
C ALA A 13 -51.62 -17.72 -14.07
N GLY A 14 -50.75 -17.17 -13.23
CA GLY A 14 -49.82 -16.09 -13.59
C GLY A 14 -48.89 -15.68 -12.46
N HIS A 15 -48.33 -16.65 -11.72
CA HIS A 15 -47.28 -16.45 -10.73
C HIS A 15 -45.96 -16.05 -11.42
N PHE A 16 -45.76 -14.79 -11.81
CA PHE A 16 -44.43 -14.28 -12.23
C PHE A 16 -44.33 -12.76 -12.04
N GLY A 17 -44.15 -12.33 -10.79
CA GLY A 17 -43.67 -10.98 -10.47
C GLY A 17 -42.15 -10.94 -10.47
N ASN A 18 -41.58 -10.69 -11.65
CA ASN A 18 -40.18 -10.38 -11.97
C ASN A 18 -39.19 -10.25 -10.78
N ALA A 19 -38.32 -11.25 -10.63
CA ALA A 19 -37.01 -11.03 -10.05
C ALA A 19 -36.21 -10.12 -11.01
N VAL A 20 -35.97 -8.88 -10.60
CA VAL A 20 -35.08 -7.96 -11.31
C VAL A 20 -33.68 -8.58 -11.34
N PRO A 21 -33.10 -8.90 -12.51
CA PRO A 21 -31.75 -9.45 -12.55
C PRO A 21 -30.74 -8.34 -12.19
N ALA A 22 -29.94 -8.59 -11.15
CA ALA A 22 -28.84 -7.74 -10.67
C ALA A 22 -27.65 -7.68 -11.66
N ARG A 23 -27.90 -7.35 -12.94
CA ARG A 23 -26.88 -7.25 -14.00
C ARG A 23 -26.12 -5.92 -14.02
N GLY A 24 -26.58 -4.89 -13.32
CA GLY A 24 -25.95 -3.56 -13.32
C GLY A 24 -24.80 -3.36 -12.31
N GLN A 25 -24.59 -4.28 -11.35
CA GLN A 25 -23.65 -4.05 -10.26
C GLN A 25 -22.20 -4.46 -10.59
N THR A 26 -22.02 -5.35 -11.56
CA THR A 26 -20.71 -5.85 -11.99
C THR A 26 -20.02 -4.96 -13.04
N GLU A 27 -20.78 -4.24 -13.88
CA GLU A 27 -20.21 -3.34 -14.89
C GLU A 27 -19.75 -2.00 -14.30
N HIS A 28 -20.50 -1.42 -13.37
CA HIS A 28 -20.09 -0.17 -12.69
C HIS A 28 -18.76 -0.31 -11.94
N ARG A 29 -18.45 -1.51 -11.40
CA ARG A 29 -17.14 -1.78 -10.76
C ARG A 29 -15.98 -1.77 -11.75
N ARG A 30 -16.19 -2.14 -13.02
CA ARG A 30 -15.12 -2.23 -14.03
C ARG A 30 -14.73 -0.86 -14.57
N ILE A 31 -15.72 0.02 -14.76
CA ILE A 31 -15.53 1.35 -15.35
C ILE A 31 -14.88 2.32 -14.34
N ALA A 32 -15.18 2.17 -13.04
CA ALA A 32 -14.58 2.99 -11.98
C ALA A 32 -13.07 2.72 -11.81
N VAL A 33 -12.63 1.47 -11.97
CA VAL A 33 -11.22 1.08 -11.85
C VAL A 33 -10.41 1.67 -13.01
N THR A 34 -10.90 1.59 -14.24
CA THR A 34 -10.17 2.09 -15.42
C THR A 34 -10.11 3.62 -15.49
N ALA A 35 -11.14 4.32 -14.98
CA ALA A 35 -11.17 5.78 -14.91
C ALA A 35 -10.25 6.32 -13.80
N ALA A 36 -10.20 5.65 -12.63
CA ALA A 36 -9.28 6.01 -11.55
C ALA A 36 -7.81 5.82 -11.97
N LEU A 37 -7.51 4.77 -12.74
CA LEU A 37 -6.15 4.47 -13.21
C LEU A 37 -5.58 5.52 -14.17
N HIS A 38 -6.42 6.11 -15.04
CA HIS A 38 -5.98 7.16 -15.96
C HIS A 38 -5.76 8.50 -15.25
N GLY A 39 -6.70 8.94 -14.40
CA GLY A 39 -6.56 10.19 -13.64
C GLY A 39 -5.40 10.16 -12.62
N LEU A 40 -5.08 8.96 -12.10
CA LEU A 40 -3.92 8.75 -11.23
C LEU A 40 -2.62 8.84 -12.05
N ARG A 41 -2.55 8.24 -13.24
CA ARG A 41 -1.35 8.23 -14.11
C ARG A 41 -0.85 9.63 -14.51
N GLU A 42 -1.74 10.58 -14.78
CA GLU A 42 -1.35 11.97 -15.08
C GLU A 42 -0.84 12.72 -13.84
N ARG A 43 -1.42 12.49 -12.65
CA ARG A 43 -1.03 13.15 -11.39
C ARG A 43 0.24 12.59 -10.75
N LEU A 44 0.55 11.33 -11.02
CA LEU A 44 1.76 10.65 -10.55
C LEU A 44 3.02 11.04 -11.35
N ARG A 45 2.91 11.69 -12.51
CA ARG A 45 4.08 11.88 -13.38
C ARG A 45 5.00 13.04 -12.94
N SER A 46 4.66 13.79 -11.88
CA SER A 46 5.32 15.06 -11.55
C SER A 46 5.75 15.26 -10.08
N GLY A 47 5.56 14.32 -9.15
CA GLY A 47 5.84 14.54 -7.72
C GLY A 47 6.45 13.35 -6.94
N PHE A 48 7.14 13.65 -5.83
CA PHE A 48 7.71 12.70 -4.85
C PHE A 48 6.73 11.59 -4.42
N TRP A 49 5.44 11.90 -4.38
CA TRP A 49 4.35 11.00 -3.94
C TRP A 49 3.94 9.95 -4.96
N ALA A 50 4.52 9.98 -6.16
CA ALA A 50 4.15 9.11 -7.25
C ALA A 50 4.38 7.62 -6.94
N VAL A 51 5.62 7.28 -6.60
CA VAL A 51 6.01 5.88 -6.37
C VAL A 51 5.19 5.29 -5.21
N PRO A 52 5.05 5.95 -4.04
CA PRO A 52 4.21 5.42 -2.97
C PRO A 52 2.76 5.18 -3.36
N SER A 53 2.14 6.13 -4.06
CA SER A 53 0.74 6.00 -4.49
C SER A 53 0.55 4.85 -5.48
N VAL A 54 1.51 4.62 -6.39
CA VAL A 54 1.48 3.46 -7.30
C VAL A 54 1.60 2.16 -6.53
N CYS A 55 2.54 2.06 -5.58
CA CYS A 55 2.73 0.87 -4.77
C CYS A 55 1.46 0.51 -3.99
N VAL A 56 0.79 1.52 -3.39
CA VAL A 56 -0.49 1.33 -2.69
C VAL A 56 -1.59 0.89 -3.65
N ALA A 57 -1.72 1.53 -4.82
CA ALA A 57 -2.73 1.13 -5.81
C ALA A 57 -2.51 -0.32 -6.28
N LEU A 58 -1.26 -0.71 -6.51
CA LEU A 58 -0.89 -2.07 -6.87
C LEU A 58 -1.21 -3.06 -5.75
N SER A 59 -0.94 -2.70 -4.49
CA SER A 59 -1.23 -3.59 -3.35
C SER A 59 -2.71 -3.79 -3.13
N ILE A 60 -3.53 -2.76 -3.32
CA ILE A 60 -5.00 -2.87 -3.31
C ILE A 60 -5.46 -3.82 -4.41
N ALA A 61 -4.97 -3.64 -5.64
CA ALA A 61 -5.31 -4.50 -6.77
C ALA A 61 -4.91 -5.97 -6.51
N LEU A 62 -3.71 -6.17 -5.97
CA LEU A 62 -3.19 -7.50 -5.61
C LEU A 62 -4.03 -8.15 -4.51
N ALA A 63 -4.39 -7.42 -3.45
CA ALA A 63 -5.22 -7.93 -2.37
C ALA A 63 -6.60 -8.37 -2.88
N LEU A 64 -7.24 -7.54 -3.72
CA LEU A 64 -8.54 -7.88 -4.30
C LEU A 64 -8.46 -9.10 -5.23
N ALA A 65 -7.40 -9.21 -6.02
CA ALA A 65 -7.17 -10.34 -6.93
C ALA A 65 -6.95 -11.66 -6.16
N LEU A 66 -6.10 -11.63 -5.13
CA LEU A 66 -5.80 -12.82 -4.32
C LEU A 66 -6.99 -13.27 -3.49
N VAL A 67 -7.71 -12.36 -2.86
CA VAL A 67 -8.92 -12.70 -2.10
C VAL A 67 -10.00 -13.29 -3.01
N GLU A 68 -10.16 -12.77 -4.22
CA GLU A 68 -11.10 -13.33 -5.20
C GLU A 68 -10.65 -14.71 -5.68
N ALA A 69 -9.35 -14.93 -5.89
CA ALA A 69 -8.79 -16.24 -6.22
C ALA A 69 -9.02 -17.25 -5.09
N ASP A 70 -8.77 -16.87 -3.84
CA ASP A 70 -9.00 -17.69 -2.64
C ASP A 70 -10.46 -18.13 -2.53
N ARG A 71 -11.43 -17.24 -2.85
CA ARG A 71 -12.86 -17.61 -2.87
C ARG A 71 -13.20 -18.65 -3.94
N ARG A 72 -12.56 -18.60 -5.11
CA ARG A 72 -12.81 -19.55 -6.21
C ARG A 72 -12.19 -20.91 -5.97
N LEU A 73 -11.08 -20.94 -5.25
CA LEU A 73 -10.30 -22.14 -4.98
C LEU A 73 -10.77 -22.88 -3.71
N ASN A 74 -11.83 -22.40 -3.03
CA ASN A 74 -12.41 -22.97 -1.81
C ASN A 74 -11.35 -23.34 -0.73
N GLY A 75 -10.25 -22.59 -0.64
CA GLY A 75 -9.18 -22.85 0.33
C GLY A 75 -8.40 -24.16 0.13
N SER A 76 -8.53 -24.86 -1.01
CA SER A 76 -7.85 -26.14 -1.26
C SER A 76 -6.31 -26.06 -1.27
N LEU A 77 -5.73 -24.86 -1.40
CA LEU A 77 -4.29 -24.59 -1.38
C LEU A 77 -3.82 -23.94 -0.06
N SER A 78 -4.65 -23.97 0.98
CA SER A 78 -4.39 -23.26 2.24
C SER A 78 -3.35 -23.97 3.11
N VAL A 79 -2.08 -23.91 2.71
CA VAL A 79 -0.96 -24.03 3.65
C VAL A 79 -0.92 -22.72 4.44
N THR A 80 -1.87 -22.56 5.35
CA THR A 80 -2.03 -21.33 6.13
C THR A 80 -0.90 -21.28 7.15
N PHE A 81 -0.09 -20.21 7.14
CA PHE A 81 0.93 -19.95 8.18
C PHE A 81 0.34 -19.67 9.58
N GLY A 82 -0.97 -19.91 9.79
CA GLY A 82 -1.67 -19.79 11.07
C GLY A 82 -2.76 -20.86 11.16
N ALA A 83 -2.90 -21.48 12.32
CA ALA A 83 -3.76 -22.62 12.61
C ALA A 83 -5.28 -22.30 12.59
N GLY A 84 -5.76 -21.70 11.49
CA GLY A 84 -7.17 -21.29 11.31
C GLY A 84 -7.36 -19.78 11.16
N PRO A 85 -8.63 -19.30 11.21
CA PRO A 85 -8.99 -17.90 11.02
C PRO A 85 -8.35 -16.96 12.03
N ASP A 86 -8.27 -17.39 13.29
CA ASP A 86 -7.78 -16.54 14.37
C ASP A 86 -6.27 -16.33 14.27
N GLY A 87 -5.51 -17.38 13.93
CA GLY A 87 -4.08 -17.26 13.65
C GLY A 87 -3.79 -16.36 12.45
N ALA A 88 -4.59 -16.46 11.37
CA ALA A 88 -4.46 -15.55 10.23
C ALA A 88 -4.73 -14.09 10.61
N ARG A 89 -5.76 -13.84 11.44
CA ARG A 89 -6.07 -12.49 11.95
C ARG A 89 -4.96 -11.95 12.84
N GLU A 90 -4.42 -12.78 13.72
CA GLU A 90 -3.33 -12.41 14.62
C GLU A 90 -2.08 -12.02 13.83
N VAL A 91 -1.65 -12.85 12.87
CA VAL A 91 -0.49 -12.57 12.02
C VAL A 91 -0.71 -11.30 11.18
N LEU A 92 -1.85 -11.18 10.49
CA LEU A 92 -2.15 -10.00 9.67
C LEU A 92 -2.29 -8.73 10.51
N GLY A 93 -2.83 -8.85 11.73
CA GLY A 93 -2.90 -7.77 12.72
C GLY A 93 -1.51 -7.34 13.19
N ALA A 94 -0.64 -8.29 13.52
CA ALA A 94 0.75 -8.02 13.90
C ALA A 94 1.52 -7.31 12.77
N ILE A 95 1.38 -7.78 11.53
CA ILE A 95 1.97 -7.15 10.34
C ILE A 95 1.46 -5.72 10.19
N THR A 96 0.15 -5.52 10.31
CA THR A 96 -0.48 -4.20 10.20
C THR A 96 0.11 -3.21 11.22
N THR A 97 0.18 -3.62 12.50
CA THR A 97 0.69 -2.78 13.59
C THR A 97 2.19 -2.50 13.46
N ALA A 98 2.98 -3.48 13.02
CA ALA A 98 4.40 -3.26 12.73
C ALA A 98 4.59 -2.25 11.59
N MET A 99 3.85 -2.41 10.49
CA MET A 99 4.03 -1.58 9.29
C MET A 99 3.54 -0.15 9.45
N ILE A 100 2.49 0.12 10.24
CA ILE A 100 2.09 1.50 10.55
C ILE A 100 3.18 2.23 11.33
N THR A 101 3.82 1.53 12.28
CA THR A 101 4.93 2.07 13.08
C THR A 101 6.14 2.38 12.20
N PHE A 102 6.53 1.45 11.33
CA PHE A 102 7.62 1.67 10.36
C PHE A 102 7.33 2.81 9.39
N THR A 103 6.09 2.89 8.87
CA THR A 103 5.70 3.97 7.97
C THR A 103 5.80 5.33 8.66
N GLY A 104 5.35 5.43 9.92
CA GLY A 104 5.50 6.63 10.74
C GLY A 104 6.96 7.00 10.99
N LEU A 105 7.82 6.03 11.28
CA LEU A 105 9.26 6.25 11.48
C LEU A 105 9.92 6.82 10.22
N VAL A 106 9.70 6.21 9.06
CA VAL A 106 10.28 6.68 7.79
C VAL A 106 9.75 8.07 7.45
N PHE A 107 8.45 8.32 7.66
CA PHE A 107 7.86 9.64 7.45
C PHE A 107 8.51 10.69 8.37
N SER A 108 8.70 10.37 9.65
CA SER A 108 9.36 11.25 10.62
C SER A 108 10.80 11.60 10.18
N ILE A 109 11.61 10.59 9.85
CA ILE A 109 12.99 10.79 9.39
C ILE A 109 13.01 11.62 8.10
N THR A 110 12.09 11.37 7.17
CA THR A 110 11.97 12.14 5.93
C THR A 110 11.73 13.62 6.22
N VAL A 111 10.81 13.93 7.14
CA VAL A 111 10.53 15.31 7.55
C VAL A 111 11.74 15.96 8.22
N VAL A 112 12.43 15.25 9.12
CA VAL A 112 13.66 15.75 9.77
C VAL A 112 14.74 16.08 8.74
N VAL A 113 14.98 15.19 7.77
CA VAL A 113 15.95 15.42 6.69
C VAL A 113 15.56 16.63 5.84
N LEU A 114 14.27 16.80 5.52
CA LEU A 114 13.77 17.99 4.81
C LEU A 114 14.04 19.28 5.59
N GLN A 115 13.81 19.28 6.92
CA GLN A 115 14.06 20.42 7.78
C GLN A 115 15.55 20.79 7.83
N LEU A 116 16.44 19.81 8.01
CA LEU A 116 17.90 20.00 8.01
C LEU A 116 18.41 20.50 6.65
N THR A 117 17.85 19.96 5.56
CA THR A 117 18.22 20.40 4.21
C THR A 117 17.80 21.84 3.95
N SER A 118 16.62 22.24 4.44
CA SER A 118 16.11 23.61 4.28
C SER A 118 16.91 24.66 5.05
N SER A 119 17.61 24.27 6.13
CA SER A 119 18.43 25.19 6.91
C SER A 119 19.87 25.35 6.40
N GLN A 120 20.38 24.38 5.61
CA GLN A 120 21.78 24.37 5.15
C GLN A 120 21.99 24.55 3.63
N PHE A 121 20.99 24.33 2.75
CA PHE A 121 21.20 24.36 1.29
C PHE A 121 20.11 25.09 0.47
N SER A 122 20.54 25.76 -0.61
CA SER A 122 19.73 26.51 -1.58
C SER A 122 18.58 25.68 -2.20
N PRO A 123 17.42 26.29 -2.56
CA PRO A 123 16.18 25.63 -3.06
C PRO A 123 16.33 24.61 -4.22
N ARG A 124 17.50 24.50 -4.87
CA ARG A 124 17.80 23.49 -5.90
C ARG A 124 18.17 22.11 -5.33
N VAL A 125 18.77 22.03 -4.14
CA VAL A 125 19.16 20.76 -3.49
C VAL A 125 17.93 20.04 -2.93
N LEU A 126 16.96 20.79 -2.39
CA LEU A 126 15.68 20.28 -1.90
C LEU A 126 14.91 19.46 -2.96
N ARG A 127 14.92 19.91 -4.23
CA ARG A 127 14.28 19.19 -5.35
C ARG A 127 14.96 17.87 -5.71
N THR A 128 16.24 17.72 -5.38
CA THR A 128 17.03 16.50 -5.68
C THR A 128 16.87 15.46 -4.58
N PHE A 129 16.79 15.87 -3.31
CA PHE A 129 16.44 14.98 -2.18
C PHE A 129 15.00 14.46 -2.25
N LEU A 130 14.05 15.30 -2.68
CA LEU A 130 12.68 14.89 -3.02
C LEU A 130 12.61 13.91 -4.22
N ARG A 131 13.74 13.59 -4.83
CA ARG A 131 13.86 12.66 -5.96
C ARG A 131 14.66 11.40 -5.62
N ASP A 132 15.02 11.22 -4.34
CA ASP A 132 15.68 9.99 -3.90
C ASP A 132 14.72 8.81 -4.05
N ARG A 133 15.02 7.97 -5.06
CA ARG A 133 14.22 6.80 -5.40
C ARG A 133 14.20 5.78 -4.27
N GLN A 134 15.26 5.70 -3.46
CA GLN A 134 15.37 4.67 -2.43
C GLN A 134 14.36 4.93 -1.30
N THR A 135 14.26 6.18 -0.84
CA THR A 135 13.25 6.61 0.14
C THR A 135 11.83 6.46 -0.40
N GLN A 136 11.61 6.79 -1.68
CA GLN A 136 10.31 6.63 -2.33
C GLN A 136 9.87 5.16 -2.43
N TRP A 137 10.79 4.26 -2.76
CA TRP A 137 10.52 2.82 -2.79
C TRP A 137 10.28 2.25 -1.39
N ALA A 138 11.09 2.62 -0.40
CA ALA A 138 10.90 2.18 0.98
C ALA A 138 9.52 2.61 1.52
N LEU A 139 9.19 3.90 1.40
CA LEU A 139 7.91 4.44 1.85
C LEU A 139 6.73 3.82 1.09
N GLY A 140 6.90 3.60 -0.22
CA GLY A 140 5.89 2.97 -1.05
C GLY A 140 5.62 1.52 -0.68
N VAL A 141 6.65 0.70 -0.51
CA VAL A 141 6.50 -0.73 -0.16
C VAL A 141 5.99 -0.89 1.27
N PHE A 142 6.43 -0.05 2.21
CA PHE A 142 5.96 -0.14 3.59
C PHE A 142 4.47 0.20 3.70
N THR A 143 4.06 1.31 3.07
CA THR A 143 2.66 1.72 3.03
C THR A 143 1.82 0.70 2.26
N ALA A 144 2.33 0.16 1.16
CA ALA A 144 1.66 -0.87 0.37
C ALA A 144 1.41 -2.15 1.17
N THR A 145 2.40 -2.61 1.94
CA THR A 145 2.31 -3.81 2.79
C THR A 145 1.33 -3.59 3.94
N PHE A 146 1.33 -2.40 4.55
CA PHE A 146 0.35 -2.01 5.55
C PHE A 146 -1.09 -2.08 4.99
N VAL A 147 -1.35 -1.42 3.87
CA VAL A 147 -2.68 -1.38 3.24
C VAL A 147 -3.11 -2.77 2.78
N TYR A 148 -2.19 -3.55 2.22
CA TYR A 148 -2.45 -4.93 1.81
C TYR A 148 -2.90 -5.78 3.01
N SER A 149 -2.15 -5.73 4.11
CA SER A 149 -2.42 -6.54 5.30
C SER A 149 -3.76 -6.16 5.94
N LEU A 150 -4.10 -4.87 5.99
CA LEU A 150 -5.42 -4.39 6.43
C LEU A 150 -6.57 -4.91 5.57
N LEU A 151 -6.41 -4.86 4.24
CA LEU A 151 -7.44 -5.31 3.31
C LEU A 151 -7.69 -6.80 3.43
N VAL A 152 -6.62 -7.60 3.54
CA VAL A 152 -6.75 -9.05 3.73
C VAL A 152 -7.33 -9.35 5.11
N LEU A 153 -6.88 -8.68 6.17
CA LEU A 153 -7.40 -8.84 7.53
C LEU A 153 -8.92 -8.61 7.59
N ARG A 154 -9.41 -7.56 6.92
CA ARG A 154 -10.84 -7.25 6.82
C ARG A 154 -11.65 -8.40 6.20
N THR A 155 -11.05 -9.23 5.37
CA THR A 155 -11.75 -10.33 4.68
C THR A 155 -11.81 -11.62 5.48
N VAL A 156 -11.00 -11.76 6.55
CA VAL A 156 -10.99 -12.97 7.40
C VAL A 156 -12.25 -13.01 8.26
N ARG A 157 -13.02 -14.10 8.16
CA ARG A 157 -14.27 -14.30 8.91
C ARG A 157 -14.13 -15.52 9.82
N THR A 158 -14.21 -15.29 11.13
CA THR A 158 -14.41 -16.35 12.14
C THR A 158 -15.91 -16.63 12.19
N GLY A 159 -16.32 -17.89 12.10
CA GLY A 159 -17.71 -18.31 11.85
C GLY A 159 -18.70 -18.11 13.00
N ASP A 160 -18.43 -17.19 13.93
CA ASP A 160 -19.24 -16.98 15.15
C ASP A 160 -20.65 -16.43 14.86
N ASP A 161 -20.84 -15.66 13.77
CA ASP A 161 -22.11 -15.00 13.44
C ASP A 161 -22.97 -15.77 12.41
N GLY A 162 -22.92 -17.10 12.39
CA GLY A 162 -23.67 -17.93 11.43
C GLY A 162 -23.25 -17.74 9.97
N GLN A 163 -22.11 -17.10 9.73
CA GLN A 163 -21.47 -16.92 8.42
C GLN A 163 -20.46 -18.05 8.18
N GLN A 164 -20.33 -18.48 6.92
CA GLN A 164 -19.33 -19.48 6.55
C GLN A 164 -17.92 -18.97 6.90
N GLN A 165 -17.17 -19.80 7.63
CA GLN A 165 -15.76 -19.56 7.94
C GLN A 165 -14.97 -19.36 6.66
N PHE A 166 -14.29 -18.23 6.53
CA PHE A 166 -13.51 -17.90 5.34
C PHE A 166 -12.16 -17.33 5.73
N VAL A 167 -11.11 -18.04 5.30
CA VAL A 167 -9.71 -17.66 5.50
C VAL A 167 -9.01 -17.63 4.15
N PRO A 168 -8.54 -16.47 3.68
CA PRO A 168 -7.79 -16.34 2.45
C PRO A 168 -6.33 -16.76 2.68
N GLY A 169 -6.06 -18.06 2.54
CA GLY A 169 -4.74 -18.65 2.80
C GLY A 169 -3.64 -18.09 1.88
N LEU A 170 -3.89 -17.99 0.58
CA LEU A 170 -2.92 -17.47 -0.38
C LEU A 170 -2.63 -15.98 -0.10
N ALA A 171 -3.68 -15.19 0.13
CA ALA A 171 -3.50 -13.77 0.44
C ALA A 171 -2.68 -13.55 1.73
N THR A 172 -2.86 -14.41 2.73
CA THR A 172 -2.13 -14.37 4.01
C THR A 172 -0.65 -14.72 3.82
N ASN A 173 -0.34 -15.77 3.04
CA ASN A 173 1.05 -16.13 2.74
C ASN A 173 1.78 -15.02 1.97
N VAL A 174 1.08 -14.34 1.06
CA VAL A 174 1.62 -13.18 0.34
C VAL A 174 1.84 -11.99 1.29
N ALA A 175 1.00 -11.76 2.30
CA ALA A 175 1.28 -10.75 3.34
C ALA A 175 2.58 -11.04 4.10
N VAL A 176 2.82 -12.29 4.48
CA VAL A 176 4.07 -12.71 5.12
C VAL A 176 5.26 -12.49 4.18
N GLY A 177 5.13 -12.84 2.90
CA GLY A 177 6.17 -12.56 1.90
C GLY A 177 6.46 -11.06 1.72
N LEU A 178 5.42 -10.22 1.70
CA LEU A 178 5.54 -8.76 1.65
C LEU A 178 6.21 -8.19 2.90
N LEU A 179 5.94 -8.76 4.08
CA LEU A 179 6.63 -8.39 5.32
C LEU A 179 8.14 -8.71 5.20
N LEU A 180 8.50 -9.91 4.77
CA LEU A 180 9.92 -10.30 4.59
C LEU A 180 10.63 -9.41 3.58
N LEU A 181 9.95 -9.08 2.47
CA LEU A 181 10.44 -8.12 1.49
C LEU A 181 10.64 -6.72 2.10
N SER A 182 9.70 -6.28 2.94
CA SER A 182 9.79 -5.00 3.66
C SER A 182 11.00 -4.97 4.60
N VAL A 183 11.27 -6.06 5.32
CA VAL A 183 12.47 -6.18 6.16
C VAL A 183 13.75 -6.09 5.33
N GLY A 184 13.83 -6.77 4.19
CA GLY A 184 15.00 -6.69 3.29
C GLY A 184 15.22 -5.27 2.75
N LEU A 185 14.16 -4.59 2.32
CA LEU A 185 14.22 -3.20 1.88
C LEU A 185 14.60 -2.25 3.01
N PHE A 186 14.15 -2.51 4.23
CA PHE A 186 14.54 -1.73 5.40
C PHE A 186 16.03 -1.83 5.70
N VAL A 187 16.60 -3.04 5.66
CA VAL A 187 18.06 -3.23 5.82
C VAL A 187 18.83 -2.48 4.71
N SER A 188 18.36 -2.55 3.47
CA SER A 188 18.93 -1.79 2.35
C SER A 188 18.82 -0.27 2.55
N TYR A 189 17.71 0.21 3.11
CA TYR A 189 17.50 1.61 3.43
C TYR A 189 18.46 2.11 4.53
N ILE A 190 18.67 1.33 5.59
CA ILE A 190 19.67 1.65 6.63
C ILE A 190 21.08 1.73 6.02
N HIS A 191 21.43 0.78 5.15
CA HIS A 191 22.74 0.78 4.50
C HIS A 191 22.96 2.05 3.66
N HIS A 192 21.94 2.48 2.92
CA HIS A 192 21.97 3.72 2.14
C HIS A 192 22.18 4.95 3.01
N ILE A 193 21.38 5.10 4.08
CA ILE A 193 21.52 6.24 5.02
C ILE A 193 22.89 6.23 5.70
N SER A 194 23.35 5.07 6.17
CA SER A 194 24.65 4.96 6.86
C SER A 194 25.80 5.36 5.94
N THR A 195 25.76 4.92 4.68
CA THR A 195 26.77 5.28 3.68
C THR A 195 26.71 6.77 3.36
N ALA A 196 25.51 7.36 3.25
CA ALA A 196 25.36 8.80 3.03
C ALA A 196 25.95 9.64 4.17
N ILE A 197 25.75 9.22 5.43
CA ILE A 197 26.33 9.87 6.61
C ILE A 197 27.87 9.76 6.60
N GLN A 198 28.41 8.57 6.29
CA GLN A 198 29.86 8.35 6.25
C GLN A 198 30.56 9.15 5.16
N VAL A 199 29.94 9.31 3.99
CA VAL A 199 30.48 10.16 2.92
C VAL A 199 30.47 11.64 3.33
N SER A 200 29.42 12.09 4.02
CA SER A 200 29.35 13.48 4.52
C SER A 200 30.45 13.78 5.52
N SER A 201 30.74 12.86 6.46
CA SER A 201 31.79 13.06 7.45
C SER A 201 33.20 13.08 6.84
N ILE A 202 33.44 12.29 5.80
CA ILE A 202 34.71 12.30 5.05
C ILE A 202 34.88 13.61 4.29
N ILE A 203 33.83 14.11 3.63
CA ILE A 203 33.89 15.38 2.89
C ILE A 203 34.15 16.55 3.86
N ASP A 204 33.48 16.58 5.01
CA ASP A 204 33.73 17.60 6.03
C ASP A 204 35.17 17.54 6.56
N ALA A 205 35.72 16.34 6.78
CA ALA A 205 37.10 16.14 7.20
C ALA A 205 38.10 16.68 6.16
N ILE A 206 37.92 16.35 4.87
CA ILE A 206 38.77 16.83 3.77
C ILE A 206 38.64 18.35 3.60
N GLY A 207 37.44 18.91 3.77
CA GLY A 207 37.19 20.36 3.72
C GLY A 207 37.94 21.10 4.83
N LEU A 208 37.94 20.55 6.05
CA LEU A 208 38.72 21.04 7.18
C LEU A 208 40.23 20.96 6.92
N GLU A 209 40.72 19.83 6.39
CA GLU A 209 42.12 19.63 6.08
C GLU A 209 42.60 20.59 4.98
N SER A 210 41.78 20.80 3.95
CA SER A 210 42.06 21.74 2.86
C SER A 210 42.14 23.19 3.36
N ARG A 211 41.22 23.59 4.26
CA ARG A 211 41.26 24.91 4.89
C ARG A 211 42.49 25.09 5.78
N GLN A 212 42.84 24.10 6.59
CA GLN A 212 44.07 24.13 7.40
C GLN A 212 45.34 24.19 6.54
N ALA A 213 45.37 23.50 5.40
CA ALA A 213 46.48 23.55 4.46
C ALA A 213 46.61 24.93 3.77
N LEU A 214 45.48 25.57 3.46
CA LEU A 214 45.42 26.94 2.95
C LEU A 214 45.91 27.95 4.00
N ASP A 215 45.42 27.88 5.23
CA ASP A 215 45.84 28.78 6.33
C ASP A 215 47.33 28.62 6.68
N ARG A 216 47.90 27.42 6.51
CA ARG A 216 49.34 27.19 6.67
C ARG A 216 50.18 27.80 5.54
N ARG A 217 49.67 27.79 4.30
CA ARG A 217 50.40 28.34 3.13
C ARG A 217 50.21 29.84 2.96
N TYR A 218 49.09 30.39 3.41
CA TYR A 218 48.79 31.81 3.40
C TYR A 218 48.33 32.23 4.80
N PRO A 219 49.25 32.32 5.78
CA PRO A 219 48.91 32.88 7.08
C PRO A 219 48.44 34.31 6.85
N ALA A 220 47.19 34.61 7.22
CA ALA A 220 46.62 35.94 7.06
C ALA A 220 47.60 36.97 7.62
N SER A 221 48.15 37.80 6.72
CA SER A 221 49.01 38.91 7.08
C SER A 221 48.18 39.85 7.96
N ARG A 222 48.37 39.72 9.28
CA ARG A 222 47.90 40.64 10.30
C ARG A 222 48.38 42.04 9.92
N SER A 223 47.44 42.93 9.61
CA SER A 223 47.57 44.38 9.78
C SER A 223 46.81 44.77 11.04
#